data_AF-V8N898-F1
#
_entry.id   AF-V8N898-F1
#
_cell.length_a   1.000
_cell.length_b   1.000
_cell.length_c   1.000
_cell.angle_alpha   90.00
_cell.angle_beta   90.00
_cell.angle_gamma   90.00
#
_symmetry.space_group_name_H-M   'P 1'
#
loop_
_entity.id
_entity.type
_entity.pdbx_description
1 polymer ?
#
loop_
_entity_poly.entity_id
_entity_poly.type
_entity_poly.pdbx_seq_one_letter_code
_entity_poly.pdbx_strand_id
1 'polypeptide(L)'
;MCPICLDMLKHTMTTKECLHRFCSDCIVTALRSGNKECPTCRKKLVSKRSLRPDPNFDALISKIYPSRDEYEAHQDRVLAKLNRLHNQQALRSSMEEGLKMQAMNR
;
A
#
# COMPACT_ATOMS: atom_id res chain seq x y z
N MET A 1 0.59 4.06 7.35
CA MET A 1 0.24 3.29 6.15
C MET A 1 1.34 2.26 5.89
N CYS A 2 0.99 1.05 5.47
CA CYS A 2 1.95 0.02 5.10
C CYS A 2 2.44 0.26 3.66
N PRO A 3 3.76 0.31 3.41
CA PRO A 3 4.29 0.57 2.07
C PRO A 3 4.16 -0.61 1.10
N ILE A 4 3.70 -1.78 1.57
CA ILE A 4 3.51 -2.98 0.73
C ILE A 4 2.08 -3.04 0.19
N CYS A 5 1.07 -2.99 1.06
CA CYS A 5 -0.33 -3.05 0.64
C CYS A 5 -0.97 -1.68 0.42
N LEU A 6 -0.26 -0.59 0.72
CA LEU A 6 -0.75 0.80 0.62
C LEU A 6 -2.00 1.10 1.46
N ASP A 7 -2.26 0.26 2.46
CA ASP A 7 -3.40 0.39 3.38
C ASP A 7 -2.91 0.72 4.80
N MET A 8 -3.82 1.08 5.71
CA MET A 8 -3.53 1.25 7.12
C MET A 8 -2.92 -0.03 7.71
N LEU A 9 -1.91 0.12 8.58
CA LEU A 9 -1.19 -1.01 9.16
C LEU A 9 -2.13 -1.91 9.98
N LYS A 10 -1.98 -3.24 9.82
CA LYS A 10 -2.69 -4.26 10.60
C LYS A 10 -1.66 -5.20 11.22
N HIS A 11 -1.74 -5.42 12.54
CA HIS A 11 -0.75 -6.20 13.31
C HIS A 11 0.68 -5.73 13.01
N THR A 12 1.00 -4.52 13.46
CA THR A 12 2.20 -3.80 13.02
C THR A 12 3.47 -4.55 13.39
N MET A 13 4.30 -4.81 12.40
CA MET A 13 5.66 -5.34 12.54
C MET A 13 6.67 -4.24 12.19
N THR A 14 7.67 -4.09 13.05
CA THR A 14 8.73 -3.09 12.91
C THR A 14 10.08 -3.78 12.70
N THR A 15 10.85 -3.34 11.71
CA THR A 15 12.23 -3.81 11.52
C THR A 15 13.13 -3.31 12.64
N LYS A 16 14.00 -4.17 13.17
CA LYS A 16 14.87 -3.78 14.30
C LYS A 16 15.92 -2.72 13.92
N GLU A 17 16.51 -2.85 12.72
CA GLU A 17 17.64 -2.03 12.26
C GLU A 17 17.26 -0.70 11.59
N CYS A 18 16.03 -0.57 11.09
CA CYS A 18 15.59 0.63 10.37
C CYS A 18 14.23 1.17 10.78
N LEU A 19 13.55 0.52 11.74
CA LEU A 19 12.28 0.99 12.31
C LEU A 19 11.15 1.22 11.29
N HIS A 20 11.25 0.63 10.10
CA HIS A 20 10.19 0.65 9.12
C HIS A 20 9.07 -0.30 9.53
N ARG A 21 7.82 0.15 9.33
CA ARG A 21 6.60 -0.51 9.79
C ARG A 21 5.84 -1.13 8.63
N PHE A 22 5.36 -2.35 8.83
CA PHE A 22 4.61 -3.12 7.85
C PHE A 22 3.49 -3.90 8.54
N CYS A 23 2.45 -4.31 7.80
CA CYS A 23 1.52 -5.32 8.31
C CYS A 23 2.26 -6.64 8.47
N SER A 24 1.92 -7.42 9.50
CA SER A 24 2.51 -8.75 9.73
C SER A 24 2.48 -9.63 8.48
N ASP A 25 1.31 -9.77 7.85
CA ASP A 25 1.15 -10.64 6.68
C ASP A 25 1.93 -10.12 5.47
N CYS A 26 1.97 -8.80 5.29
CA CYS A 26 2.70 -8.18 4.19
C CYS A 26 4.20 -8.44 4.27
N ILE A 27 4.83 -8.16 5.42
CA ILE A 27 6.29 -8.32 5.54
C ILE A 27 6.70 -9.79 5.60
N VAL A 28 5.88 -10.66 6.21
CA VAL A 28 6.14 -12.10 6.24
C VAL A 28 6.04 -12.69 4.83
N THR A 29 5.08 -12.25 4.02
CA THR A 29 4.96 -12.66 2.62
C THR A 29 6.13 -12.15 1.78
N ALA A 30 6.50 -10.87 1.91
CA ALA A 30 7.65 -10.29 1.20
C ALA A 30 8.95 -11.05 1.48
N LEU A 31 9.23 -11.37 2.75
CA LEU A 31 10.42 -12.16 3.12
C LEU A 31 10.35 -13.61 2.61
N ARG A 32 9.16 -14.17 2.42
CA ARG A 32 8.97 -15.54 1.89
C ARG A 32 9.30 -15.62 0.40
N SER A 33 9.07 -14.54 -0.35
CA SER A 33 9.37 -14.44 -1.78
C SER A 33 10.87 -14.44 -2.12
N GLY A 34 11.76 -14.61 -1.14
CA GLY A 34 13.20 -14.80 -1.34
C GLY A 34 14.02 -13.52 -1.18
N ASN A 35 13.44 -12.34 -1.40
CA ASN A 35 14.13 -11.07 -1.16
C ASN A 35 14.28 -10.80 0.35
N LYS A 36 15.52 -10.78 0.84
CA LYS A 36 15.88 -10.60 2.26
C LYS A 36 16.28 -9.17 2.56
N GLU A 37 15.51 -8.22 2.06
CA GLU A 37 15.73 -6.79 2.22
C GLU A 37 14.47 -6.10 2.76
N CYS A 38 14.66 -4.98 3.45
CA CYS A 38 13.58 -4.12 3.89
C CYS A 38 12.89 -3.49 2.66
N PRO A 39 11.56 -3.65 2.49
CA PRO A 39 10.87 -3.11 1.31
C PRO A 39 10.95 -1.58 1.16
N THR A 40 11.31 -0.85 2.23
CA THR A 40 11.42 0.61 2.21
C THR A 40 12.84 1.10 1.92
N CYS A 41 13.87 0.55 2.58
CA CYS A 41 15.23 1.09 2.51
C CYS A 41 16.30 0.07 2.11
N ARG A 42 15.89 -1.13 1.70
CA ARG A 42 16.73 -2.23 1.24
C ARG A 42 17.79 -2.75 2.24
N LYS A 43 17.81 -2.27 3.49
CA LYS A 43 18.64 -2.89 4.55
C LYS A 43 18.30 -4.37 4.70
N LYS A 44 19.32 -5.22 4.93
CA LYS A 44 19.18 -6.67 5.04
C LYS A 44 18.23 -7.09 6.18
N LEU A 45 17.30 -7.99 5.86
CA LEU A 45 16.36 -8.65 6.77
C LEU A 45 16.49 -10.17 6.62
N VAL A 46 17.31 -10.79 7.46
CA VAL A 46 17.65 -12.23 7.35
C VAL A 46 16.42 -13.12 7.44
N SER A 47 15.49 -12.80 8.36
CA SER A 47 14.25 -13.56 8.54
C SER A 47 13.23 -12.76 9.34
N LYS A 48 12.09 -13.38 9.68
CA LYS A 48 11.10 -12.81 10.62
C LYS A 48 11.73 -12.42 11.98
N ARG A 49 12.85 -13.04 12.40
CA ARG A 49 13.58 -12.68 13.63
C ARG A 49 14.19 -11.27 13.59
N SER A 50 14.38 -10.69 12.40
CA SER A 50 14.81 -9.30 12.20
C SER A 50 13.70 -8.28 12.47
N LEU A 51 12.48 -8.75 12.79
CA LEU A 51 11.30 -7.95 13.07
C LEU A 51 10.88 -8.08 14.53
N ARG A 52 10.05 -7.16 15.00
CA ARG A 52 9.32 -7.23 16.27
C ARG A 52 7.88 -6.72 16.09
N PRO A 53 6.89 -7.25 16.82
CA PRO A 53 5.57 -6.62 16.88
C PRO A 53 5.67 -5.23 17.54
N ASP A 54 4.79 -4.31 17.16
CA ASP A 54 4.71 -2.95 17.69
C ASP A 54 3.29 -2.64 18.21
N PRO A 55 2.89 -3.28 19.33
CA PRO A 55 1.53 -3.17 19.87
C PRO A 55 1.18 -1.73 20.31
N ASN A 56 2.19 -0.92 20.65
CA ASN A 56 1.97 0.49 20.98
C ASN A 56 1.53 1.28 19.75
N PHE A 57 2.08 0.97 18.57
CA PHE A 57 1.66 1.60 17.32
C PHE A 57 0.27 1.12 16.90
N ASP A 58 -0.04 -0.16 17.09
CA ASP A 58 -1.39 -0.69 16.86
C ASP A 58 -2.42 -0.01 17.79
N ALA A 59 -2.09 0.18 19.08
CA ALA A 59 -2.95 0.89 20.02
C ALA A 59 -3.13 2.37 19.65
N LEU A 60 -2.09 3.03 19.13
CA LEU A 60 -2.19 4.40 18.62
C LEU A 60 -3.14 4.47 17.42
N ILE A 61 -3.00 3.57 16.45
CA ILE A 61 -3.90 3.48 15.29
C ILE A 61 -5.33 3.29 15.76
N SER A 62 -5.58 2.35 16.69
CA SER A 62 -6.92 2.07 17.22
C SER A 62 -7.53 3.27 17.95
N LYS A 63 -6.74 4.10 18.64
CA LYS A 63 -7.25 5.31 19.29
C LYS A 63 -7.61 6.42 18.29
N ILE A 64 -6.82 6.57 17.22
CA ILE A 64 -7.05 7.60 16.19
C ILE A 64 -8.17 7.17 15.23
N TYR A 65 -8.27 5.87 14.94
CA TYR A 65 -9.25 5.27 14.04
C TYR A 65 -9.98 4.13 14.78
N PRO A 66 -10.94 4.45 15.67
CA PRO A 66 -11.62 3.46 16.51
C PRO A 66 -12.42 2.44 15.72
N SER A 67 -13.04 2.89 14.62
CA SER A 67 -13.77 2.04 13.67
C SER A 67 -13.02 2.03 12.34
N ARG A 68 -12.21 0.99 12.15
CA ARG A 68 -11.38 0.83 10.94
C ARG A 68 -12.25 0.55 9.71
N ASP A 69 -13.32 -0.24 9.88
CA ASP A 69 -14.26 -0.57 8.81
C ASP A 69 -15.04 0.67 8.34
N GLU A 70 -15.45 1.55 9.26
CA GLU A 70 -16.08 2.82 8.88
C GLU A 70 -15.12 3.73 8.12
N TYR A 71 -13.86 3.79 8.55
CA TYR A 71 -12.83 4.58 7.89
C TYR A 71 -12.54 4.06 6.47
N GLU A 72 -12.38 2.75 6.30
CA GLU A 72 -12.19 2.11 4.99
C GLU A 72 -13.42 2.33 4.09
N ALA A 73 -14.63 2.11 4.60
CA ALA A 73 -15.86 2.35 3.84
C ALA A 73 -16.03 3.84 3.46
N HIS A 74 -15.57 4.77 4.29
CA HIS A 74 -15.55 6.18 3.94
C HIS A 74 -14.54 6.46 2.81
N GLN A 75 -13.32 5.93 2.90
CA GLN A 75 -12.32 6.07 1.82
C GLN A 75 -12.83 5.51 0.49
N ASP A 76 -13.44 4.33 0.49
CA ASP A 76 -13.98 3.70 -0.71
C ASP A 76 -15.09 4.55 -1.35
N ARG A 77 -15.98 5.13 -0.53
CA ARG A 77 -17.02 6.05 -1.01
C ARG A 77 -16.44 7.30 -1.64
N VAL A 78 -15.41 7.90 -1.03
CA VAL A 78 -14.74 9.09 -1.57
C VAL A 78 -14.03 8.76 -2.87
N LEU A 79 -13.29 7.65 -2.93
CA LEU A 79 -12.60 7.21 -4.13
C LEU A 79 -13.58 6.91 -5.26
N ALA A 80 -14.70 6.23 -4.97
CA ALA A 80 -15.75 5.98 -5.96
C ALA A 80 -16.35 7.29 -6.50
N LYS A 81 -16.55 8.30 -5.65
CA LYS A 81 -17.01 9.62 -6.09
C LYS A 81 -15.98 10.31 -6.99
N LEU A 82 -14.71 10.31 -6.60
CA LEU A 82 -13.62 10.89 -7.41
C LEU A 82 -13.49 10.19 -8.77
N ASN A 83 -13.62 8.87 -8.82
CA ASN A 83 -13.57 8.12 -10.06
C ASN A 83 -14.74 8.45 -10.99
N ARG A 84 -15.92 8.74 -10.45
CA ARG A 84 -17.08 9.22 -11.24
C ARG A 84 -16.89 10.64 -11.78
N LEU A 85 -16.17 11.49 -11.05
CA LEU A 85 -15.90 12.87 -11.46
C LEU A 85 -14.75 12.98 -12.47
N HIS A 86 -13.84 12.00 -12.50
CA HIS A 86 -12.86 11.91 -13.57
C HIS A 86 -13.57 11.63 -14.90
N ASN A 87 -13.35 12.48 -15.90
CA ASN A 87 -13.84 12.31 -17.26
C ASN A 87 -13.07 11.18 -17.97
N GLN A 88 -13.21 9.95 -17.48
CA GLN A 88 -12.54 8.75 -18.01
C GLN A 88 -12.83 8.57 -19.50
N GLN A 89 -14.00 9.02 -19.97
CA GLN A 89 -14.37 8.97 -21.37
C GLN A 89 -13.48 9.87 -22.24
N ALA A 90 -13.32 11.16 -21.89
CA ALA A 90 -12.46 12.05 -22.67
C ALA A 90 -10.99 11.58 -22.70
N LEU A 91 -10.48 11.07 -21.58
CA LEU A 91 -9.13 10.51 -21.53
C LEU A 91 -9.01 9.26 -22.42
N ARG A 92 -9.97 8.33 -22.35
CA ARG A 92 -9.98 7.12 -23.20
C ARG A 92 -10.03 7.46 -24.68
N SER A 93 -10.93 8.37 -25.09
CA SER A 93 -11.03 8.80 -26.48
C SER A 93 -9.73 9.43 -26.97
N SER A 94 -9.10 10.30 -26.17
CA SER A 94 -7.83 10.92 -26.53
C SER A 94 -6.67 9.92 -26.65
N MET A 95 -6.66 8.87 -25.81
CA MET A 95 -5.65 7.80 -25.89
C MET A 95 -5.83 6.93 -27.14
N GLU A 96 -7.07 6.54 -27.47
CA GLU A 96 -7.38 5.76 -28.68
C GLU A 96 -7.01 6.53 -29.96
N GLU A 97 -7.32 7.82 -30.01
CA GLU A 97 -6.98 8.69 -31.14
C GLU A 97 -5.45 8.79 -31.34
N GLY A 98 -4.70 8.95 -30.25
CA GLY A 98 -3.24 8.97 -30.29
C GLY A 98 -2.63 7.65 -30.78
N LEU A 99 -3.17 6.51 -30.35
CA LEU A 99 -2.76 5.18 -30.82
C LEU A 99 -3.02 5.00 -32.33
N LYS A 100 -4.18 5.45 -32.84
CA LYS A 100 -4.50 5.41 -34.27
C LYS A 100 -3.54 6.26 -35.10
N MET A 101 -3.25 7.48 -34.66
CA MET A 101 -2.29 8.35 -35.37
C MET A 101 -0.88 7.76 -35.41
N GLN A 102 -0.42 7.12 -34.33
CA GLN A 102 0.88 6.45 -34.31
C GLN A 102 0.93 5.23 -35.25
N ALA A 103 -0.18 4.51 -35.41
CA ALA A 103 -0.27 3.38 -36.34
C ALA A 103 -0.29 3.82 -37.81
N MET A 104 -0.86 5.00 -38.11
CA MET A 104 -0.87 5.58 -39.45
C MET A 104 0.49 6.14 -39.90
N ASN A 105 1.37 6.48 -38.95
CA ASN A 105 2.71 7.02 -39.21
C ASN A 105 3.82 5.95 -39.16
N ARG A 106 3.46 4.66 -39.21
CA ARG A 106 4.39 3.53 -39.34
C ARG A 106 4.30 2.94 -40.74
#